data_AF-A0A962L2R9-F1
#
_entry.id   AF-A0A962L2R9-F1
#
_cell.length_a   1.000
_cell.length_b   1.000
_cell.length_c   1.000
_cell.angle_alpha   90.00
_cell.angle_beta   90.00
_cell.angle_gamma   90.00
#
_symmetry.space_group_name_H-M   'P 1'
#
loop_
_entity.id
_entity.type
_entity.pdbx_description
1 polymer ?
#
loop_
_entity_poly.entity_id
_entity_poly.type
_entity_poly.pdbx_seq_one_letter_code
_entity_poly.pdbx_strand_id
1 'polypeptide(L)'
;AIVAGEFYRYVPEEGFHRVCEPTPGDYLFKGEHVIAIGCGDLDNPEVEGSAKRVTRTSIAVLLGDRRLKSRELFRQIEDFT
;
A
#
# COMPACT_ATOMS: atom_id res chain seq x y z
N ALA A 1 -11.37 -10.04 11.14
CA ALA A 1 -11.89 -9.85 9.77
C ALA A 1 -11.79 -8.38 9.40
N ILE A 2 -11.58 -8.06 8.12
CA ILE A 2 -11.59 -6.68 7.60
C ILE A 2 -13.04 -6.27 7.30
N VAL A 3 -13.39 -5.03 7.58
CA VAL A 3 -14.76 -4.49 7.49
C VAL A 3 -14.74 -3.20 6.65
N ALA A 4 -15.65 -3.08 5.69
CA ALA A 4 -15.78 -1.87 4.87
C ALA A 4 -16.26 -0.67 5.71
N GLY A 5 -15.82 0.54 5.36
CA GLY A 5 -16.10 1.76 6.12
C GLY A 5 -15.22 1.98 7.35
N GLU A 6 -14.37 1.01 7.69
CA GLU A 6 -13.39 1.10 8.78
C GLU A 6 -12.00 1.44 8.24
N PHE A 7 -11.14 1.98 9.10
CA PHE A 7 -9.77 2.32 8.75
C PHE A 7 -8.76 1.37 9.39
N TYR A 8 -7.69 1.09 8.64
CA TYR A 8 -6.66 0.14 9.04
C TYR A 8 -5.26 0.72 8.86
N ARG A 9 -4.38 0.44 9.81
CA ARG A 9 -2.94 0.61 9.68
C ARG A 9 -2.34 -0.71 9.18
N TYR A 10 -1.42 -0.62 8.22
CA TYR A 10 -0.65 -1.78 7.78
C TYR A 10 0.69 -1.83 8.52
N VAL A 11 0.96 -2.95 9.17
CA VAL A 11 2.24 -3.27 9.80
C VAL A 11 2.81 -4.48 9.06
N PRO A 12 3.99 -4.36 8.43
CA PRO A 12 4.65 -5.52 7.81
C PRO A 12 4.77 -6.68 8.81
N GLU A 13 4.62 -7.91 8.32
CA GLU A 13 4.66 -9.15 9.10
C GLU A 13 3.48 -9.37 10.09
N GLU A 14 2.83 -8.31 10.59
CA GLU A 14 1.65 -8.42 11.47
C GLU A 14 0.31 -8.28 10.71
N GLY A 15 0.30 -7.55 9.60
CA GLY A 15 -0.87 -7.33 8.74
C GLY A 15 -1.62 -6.04 9.04
N PHE A 16 -2.95 -6.09 8.99
CA PHE A 16 -3.82 -4.91 9.11
C PHE A 16 -4.44 -4.80 10.50
N HIS A 17 -4.22 -3.67 11.17
CA HIS A 17 -4.77 -3.36 12.49
C HIS A 17 -5.82 -2.25 12.36
N ARG A 18 -7.02 -2.49 12.89
CA ARG A 18 -8.11 -1.51 12.87
C ARG A 18 -7.75 -0.29 13.72
N VAL A 19 -8.09 0.89 13.23
CA VAL A 19 -7.92 2.17 13.93
C VAL A 19 -9.29 2.77 14.21
N CYS A 20 -9.64 2.90 15.50
CA CYS A 20 -10.95 3.41 15.93
C CYS A 20 -11.05 4.94 15.84
N GLU A 21 -9.93 5.64 16.06
CA GLU A 21 -9.86 7.11 16.08
C GLU A 21 -8.81 7.58 15.06
N PRO A 22 -9.16 7.60 13.76
CA PRO A 22 -8.24 8.06 12.73
C PRO A 22 -7.99 9.56 12.88
N THR A 23 -6.71 9.95 12.93
CA THR A 23 -6.33 11.36 12.99
C THR A 23 -5.94 11.90 11.61
N PRO A 24 -6.16 13.21 11.34
CA PRO A 24 -5.70 13.81 10.09
C PRO A 24 -4.19 13.63 9.92
N GLY A 25 -3.79 13.03 8.80
CA GLY A 25 -2.39 12.71 8.48
C GLY A 25 -1.98 11.27 8.79
N ASP A 26 -2.83 10.48 9.46
CA ASP A 26 -2.55 9.06 9.63
C ASP A 26 -2.52 8.34 8.27
N TYR A 27 -1.49 7.52 8.10
CA TYR A 27 -1.31 6.73 6.90
C TYR A 27 -2.14 5.45 6.96
N LEU A 28 -3.44 5.58 6.68
CA LEU A 28 -4.42 4.49 6.80
C LEU A 28 -4.86 3.92 5.44
N PHE A 29 -5.49 2.76 5.51
CA PHE A 29 -6.15 2.05 4.42
C PHE A 29 -7.63 1.92 4.75
N LYS A 30 -8.50 2.22 3.78
CA LYS A 30 -9.93 1.96 3.90
C LYS A 30 -10.19 0.45 3.83
N GLY A 31 -11.11 -0.06 4.65
CA GLY A 31 -11.41 -1.48 4.70
C GLY A 31 -11.86 -2.05 3.36
N GLU A 32 -12.69 -1.31 2.61
CA GLU A 32 -13.11 -1.69 1.27
C GLU A 32 -11.92 -1.83 0.29
N HIS A 33 -10.88 -1.01 0.43
CA HIS A 33 -9.68 -1.15 -0.39
C HIS A 33 -8.91 -2.42 -0.02
N VAL A 34 -8.77 -2.71 1.28
CA VAL A 34 -8.08 -3.92 1.76
C VAL A 34 -8.80 -5.19 1.29
N ILE A 35 -10.14 -5.19 1.31
CA ILE A 35 -10.95 -6.29 0.80
C ILE A 35 -10.73 -6.45 -0.72
N ALA A 36 -10.84 -5.36 -1.49
CA ALA A 36 -10.67 -5.39 -2.94
C ALA A 36 -9.26 -5.89 -3.33
N ILE A 37 -8.22 -5.42 -2.65
CA ILE A 37 -6.83 -5.90 -2.82
C ILE A 37 -6.75 -7.42 -2.57
N GLY A 38 -7.38 -7.93 -1.50
CA GLY A 38 -7.41 -9.35 -1.19
C GLY A 38 -8.11 -10.20 -2.26
N CYS A 39 -9.06 -9.62 -2.98
CA CYS A 39 -9.76 -10.24 -4.10
C CYS A 39 -9.04 -10.08 -5.45
N GLY A 40 -7.95 -9.29 -5.50
CA GLY A 40 -7.27 -8.94 -6.76
C GLY A 40 -8.03 -7.94 -7.62
N ASP A 41 -9.06 -7.28 -7.09
CA ASP A 41 -9.82 -6.24 -7.78
C ASP A 41 -9.08 -4.90 -7.64
N LEU A 42 -8.38 -4.49 -8.70
CA LEU A 42 -7.55 -3.29 -8.75
C LEU A 42 -8.00 -2.31 -9.85
N ASP A 43 -9.21 -2.48 -10.39
CA ASP A 43 -9.71 -1.66 -11.51
C ASP A 43 -9.97 -0.19 -11.10
N ASN A 44 -10.20 0.04 -9.80
CA ASN A 44 -10.32 1.38 -9.24
C ASN A 44 -8.94 1.99 -8.95
N PRO A 45 -8.60 3.17 -9.54
CA PRO A 45 -7.31 3.83 -9.30
C PRO A 45 -6.98 4.11 -7.83
N GLU A 46 -7.98 4.35 -6.97
CA GLU A 46 -7.76 4.53 -5.53
C GLU A 46 -7.34 3.22 -4.83
N VAL A 47 -7.93 2.10 -5.26
CA VAL A 47 -7.59 0.76 -4.78
C VAL A 47 -6.21 0.36 -5.28
N GLU A 48 -5.92 0.60 -6.57
CA GLU A 48 -4.58 0.37 -7.15
C GLU A 48 -3.51 1.18 -6.41
N GLY A 49 -3.79 2.46 -6.11
CA GLY A 49 -2.90 3.31 -5.29
C GLY A 49 -2.67 2.72 -3.89
N SER A 50 -3.71 2.20 -3.26
CA SER A 50 -3.62 1.52 -1.97
C SER A 50 -2.80 0.23 -2.06
N ALA A 51 -2.99 -0.57 -3.11
CA ALA A 51 -2.22 -1.79 -3.37
C ALA A 51 -0.72 -1.49 -3.55
N LYS A 52 -0.39 -0.48 -4.38
CA LYS A 52 0.98 -0.01 -4.58
C LYS A 52 1.65 0.38 -3.26
N ARG A 53 0.91 1.05 -2.37
CA ARG A 53 1.41 1.45 -1.04
C ARG A 53 1.72 0.23 -0.17
N VAL A 54 0.78 -0.71 -0.02
CA VAL A 54 0.98 -1.94 0.79
C VAL A 54 2.18 -2.73 0.27
N THR A 55 2.23 -2.98 -1.04
CA THR A 55 3.32 -3.72 -1.69
C THR A 55 4.65 -3.04 -1.47
N ARG A 56 4.72 -1.71 -1.65
CA ARG A 56 5.95 -0.96 -1.43
C ARG A 56 6.42 -1.03 0.02
N THR A 57 5.51 -0.89 0.99
CA THR A 57 5.86 -0.99 2.41
C THR A 57 6.33 -2.41 2.77
N SER A 58 5.68 -3.44 2.22
CA SER A 58 6.06 -4.84 2.43
C SER A 58 7.47 -5.13 1.90
N ILE A 59 7.75 -4.69 0.66
CA ILE A 59 9.04 -4.92 0.02
C ILE A 59 10.15 -4.07 0.67
N ALA A 60 9.84 -2.86 1.12
CA ALA A 60 10.83 -1.98 1.74
C ALA A 60 11.52 -2.63 2.95
N VAL A 61 10.76 -3.34 3.80
CA VAL A 61 11.32 -4.07 4.94
C VAL A 61 12.31 -5.15 4.50
N LEU A 62 12.02 -5.87 3.42
CA LEU A 62 12.88 -6.93 2.90
C LEU A 62 14.15 -6.41 2.21
N LEU A 63 14.13 -5.17 1.74
CA LEU A 63 15.25 -4.57 1.02
C LEU A 63 16.32 -3.96 1.94
N GLY A 64 15.95 -3.62 3.18
CA GLY A 64 16.81 -2.82 4.07
C GLY A 64 17.20 -1.50 3.39
N ASP A 65 18.50 -1.18 3.41
CA ASP A 65 19.04 0.07 2.82
C ASP A 65 19.18 0.03 1.29
N ARG A 66 18.89 -1.09 0.64
CA ARG A 66 19.14 -1.25 -0.80
C ARG A 66 17.96 -0.75 -1.63
N ARG A 67 18.24 0.20 -2.53
CA ARG A 67 17.28 0.61 -3.56
C ARG A 67 17.14 -0.46 -4.64
N LEU A 68 15.94 -0.59 -5.20
CA LEU A 68 15.71 -1.44 -6.37
C LEU A 68 16.32 -0.79 -7.62
N LYS A 69 17.38 -1.39 -8.18
CA LYS A 69 18.04 -0.92 -9.41
C LYS A 69 17.08 -0.83 -10.61
N SER A 70 16.09 -1.73 -10.69
CA SER A 70 15.05 -1.66 -11.72
C SER A 70 14.25 -0.36 -11.65
N ARG A 71 14.00 0.19 -10.46
CA ARG A 71 13.32 1.48 -10.30
C ARG A 71 14.15 2.66 -10.80
N GLU A 72 15.48 2.58 -10.64
CA GLU A 72 16.39 3.61 -11.17
C GLU A 72 16.35 3.61 -12.70
N LEU A 73 16.33 2.42 -13.32
CA LEU A 73 16.19 2.27 -14.77
C LEU A 73 14.88 2.86 -15.30
N PHE A 74 13.73 2.55 -14.67
CA PHE A 74 12.44 3.08 -15.14
C PHE A 74 12.35 4.61 -15.01
N ARG A 75 12.92 5.21 -13.95
CA ARG A 75 13.00 6.66 -13.83
C ARG A 75 13.81 7.29 -14.95
N GLN A 76 14.95 6.70 -15.28
CA GLN A 76 15.77 7.18 -16.38
C GLN A 76 14.99 7.18 -17.69
N ILE A 77 14.14 6.18 -17.94
CA ILE A 77 13.33 6.10 -19.17
C ILE A 77 12.20 7.14 -19.19
N GLU A 78 11.54 7.41 -18.05
CA GLU A 78 10.53 8.47 -17.94
C GLU A 78 11.14 9.87 -18.20
N ASP A 79 12.38 10.13 -17.79
CA ASP A 79 13.07 11.42 -18.03
C ASP A 79 13.37 11.69 -19.53
N PHE A 80 13.27 10.67 -20.40
CA PHE A 80 13.49 10.78 -21.85
C PHE A 80 12.20 10.76 -22.69
N THR A 81 11.01 10.77 -22.07
CA THR A 81 9.71 10.76 -22.75
C THR A 81 8.94 12.05 -22.44
#